data_AF-A0A950ZVY9-F1
#
_entry.id   AF-A0A950ZVY9-F1
#
_cell.length_a   1.000
_cell.length_b   1.000
_cell.length_c   1.000
_cell.angle_alpha   90.00
_cell.angle_beta   90.00
_cell.angle_gamma   90.00
#
_symmetry.space_group_name_H-M   'P 1'
#
loop_
_entity.id
_entity.type
_entity.pdbx_description
1 polymer ?
#
loop_
_entity_poly.entity_id
_entity_poly.type
_entity_poly.pdbx_seq_one_letter_code
_entity_poly.pdbx_strand_id
1 'polypeptide(L)'
;MSWQTHRCSSEPDVVAPDGSEIRLLTQIRAASMVLCTLRPGQTTRAVQHRGVEELWYSISGHGELWRSDGMRDEIVSLEPGVAVNIPAAAR
;
A
#
# COMPACT_ATOMS: atom_id res chain seq x y z
N MET A 1 -5.70 8.66 -25.72
CA MET A 1 -5.65 8.49 -24.26
C MET A 1 -6.94 7.78 -23.85
N SER A 2 -6.87 6.68 -23.09
CA SER A 2 -8.04 5.92 -22.65
C SER A 2 -8.34 6.20 -21.18
N TRP A 3 -9.56 6.62 -20.89
CA TRP A 3 -10.05 6.74 -19.52
C TRP A 3 -10.31 5.35 -18.93
N GLN A 4 -10.04 5.17 -17.63
CA GLN A 4 -10.38 3.96 -16.89
C GLN A 4 -11.25 4.33 -15.69
N THR A 5 -12.34 3.60 -15.52
CA THR A 5 -13.21 3.66 -14.34
C THR A 5 -13.27 2.26 -13.75
N HIS A 6 -12.86 2.09 -12.51
CA HIS A 6 -12.91 0.80 -11.82
C HIS A 6 -13.81 0.91 -10.58
N ARG A 7 -14.74 -0.04 -10.43
CA ARG A 7 -15.51 -0.20 -9.19
C ARG A 7 -14.82 -1.26 -8.35
N CYS A 8 -14.43 -0.90 -7.14
CA CYS A 8 -13.75 -1.82 -6.23
C CYS A 8 -14.63 -3.05 -5.91
N SER A 9 -14.04 -4.24 -5.96
CA SER A 9 -14.71 -5.50 -5.59
C SER A 9 -14.80 -5.66 -4.07
N SER A 10 -15.80 -6.41 -3.60
CA SER A 10 -15.86 -6.84 -2.19
C SER A 10 -14.83 -7.94 -1.88
N GLU A 11 -14.52 -8.80 -2.84
CA GLU A 11 -13.53 -9.87 -2.71
C GLU A 11 -12.15 -9.43 -3.20
N PRO A 12 -11.05 -9.93 -2.62
CA PRO A 12 -9.71 -9.65 -3.13
C PRO A 12 -9.46 -10.33 -4.48
N ASP A 13 -8.75 -9.63 -5.38
CA ASP A 13 -8.26 -10.22 -6.63
C ASP A 13 -7.07 -11.14 -6.38
N VAL A 14 -6.24 -10.79 -5.38
CA VAL A 14 -5.13 -11.63 -4.92
C VAL A 14 -4.93 -11.49 -3.42
N VAL A 15 -4.51 -12.57 -2.78
CA VAL A 15 -4.00 -12.56 -1.41
C VAL A 15 -2.50 -12.74 -1.49
N ALA A 16 -1.74 -11.75 -1.02
CA ALA A 16 -0.30 -11.78 -1.02
C ALA A 16 0.23 -12.85 -0.03
N PRO A 17 1.48 -13.33 -0.18
CA PRO A 17 2.05 -14.34 0.72
C PRO A 17 2.09 -13.93 2.20
N ASP A 18 2.02 -12.62 2.50
CA ASP A 18 1.95 -12.07 3.86
C ASP A 18 0.50 -11.90 4.38
N GLY A 19 -0.48 -12.42 3.65
CA GLY A 19 -1.90 -12.36 4.01
C GLY A 19 -2.60 -11.05 3.64
N SER A 20 -1.90 -10.09 3.01
CA SER A 20 -2.54 -8.86 2.53
C SER A 20 -3.55 -9.17 1.42
N GLU A 21 -4.78 -8.72 1.61
CA GLU A 21 -5.82 -8.79 0.59
C GLU A 21 -5.69 -7.59 -0.36
N ILE A 22 -5.50 -7.86 -1.65
CA ILE A 22 -5.29 -6.82 -2.66
C ILE A 22 -6.46 -6.83 -3.65
N ARG A 23 -7.06 -5.65 -3.83
CA ARG A 23 -8.04 -5.36 -4.87
C ARG A 23 -7.42 -4.41 -5.89
N LEU A 24 -7.26 -4.85 -7.12
CA LEU A 24 -6.69 -4.06 -8.19
C LEU A 24 -7.68 -3.00 -8.63
N LEU A 25 -7.22 -1.76 -8.84
CA LEU A 25 -8.04 -0.65 -9.32
C LEU A 25 -7.58 -0.22 -10.71
N THR A 26 -7.39 1.07 -10.95
CA THR A 26 -6.93 1.57 -12.26
C THR A 26 -5.40 1.44 -12.38
N GLN A 27 -4.94 1.28 -13.62
CA GLN A 27 -3.52 1.21 -13.93
C GLN A 27 -3.22 1.91 -15.25
N ILE A 28 -2.18 2.75 -15.22
CA ILE A 28 -1.58 3.36 -16.40
C ILE A 28 -0.15 2.85 -16.57
N ARG A 29 0.52 3.30 -17.63
CA ARG A 29 1.91 2.89 -17.92
C ARG A 29 2.89 3.14 -16.77
N ALA A 30 2.69 4.22 -16.02
CA ALA A 30 3.63 4.69 -15.00
C ALA A 30 3.18 4.42 -13.55
N ALA A 31 1.94 3.95 -13.33
CA ALA A 31 1.38 3.80 -12.00
C ALA A 31 0.21 2.81 -11.98
N SER A 32 0.05 2.11 -10.87
CA SER A 32 -1.12 1.29 -10.54
C SER A 32 -1.69 1.75 -9.21
N MET A 33 -2.99 1.54 -9.04
CA MET A 33 -3.68 1.80 -7.78
C MET A 33 -4.32 0.50 -7.29
N VAL A 34 -4.26 0.27 -5.97
CA VAL A 34 -4.87 -0.89 -5.33
C VAL A 34 -5.57 -0.46 -4.04
N LEU A 35 -6.57 -1.22 -3.62
CA LEU A 35 -7.05 -1.21 -2.25
C LEU A 35 -6.46 -2.42 -1.52
N CYS A 36 -5.67 -2.14 -0.49
CA CYS A 36 -5.04 -3.16 0.35
C CYS A 36 -5.81 -3.30 1.68
N THR A 37 -5.92 -4.51 2.20
CA THR A 37 -6.41 -4.78 3.56
C THR A 37 -5.50 -5.78 4.23
N LEU A 38 -4.96 -5.40 5.39
CA LEU A 38 -4.22 -6.29 6.28
C LEU A 38 -5.10 -6.64 7.47
N ARG A 39 -5.24 -7.93 7.79
CA ARG A 39 -6.07 -8.39 8.91
C ARG A 39 -5.38 -8.09 10.26
N PRO A 40 -6.14 -7.88 11.34
CA PRO A 40 -5.57 -7.65 12.67
C PRO A 40 -4.57 -8.72 13.08
N GLY A 41 -3.46 -8.30 13.69
CA GLY A 41 -2.39 -9.19 14.15
C GLY A 41 -1.48 -9.72 13.04
N GLN A 42 -1.67 -9.31 11.79
CA GLN A 42 -0.74 -9.60 10.69
C GLN A 42 0.30 -8.49 10.54
N THR A 43 1.45 -8.84 10.00
CA THR A 43 2.53 -7.89 9.66
C THR A 43 3.09 -8.28 8.31
N THR A 44 3.16 -7.32 7.40
CA THR A 44 3.74 -7.53 6.07
C THR A 44 5.26 -7.55 6.15
N ARG A 45 5.90 -8.13 5.13
CA ARG A 45 7.36 -8.08 5.02
C ARG A 45 7.77 -6.74 4.43
N ALA A 46 8.77 -6.07 5.01
CA ALA A 46 9.36 -4.88 4.40
C ALA A 46 9.90 -5.17 3.00
N VAL A 47 9.56 -4.32 2.02
CA VAL A 47 9.95 -4.45 0.62
C VAL A 47 10.60 -3.15 0.17
N GLN A 48 11.66 -3.26 -0.63
CA GLN A 48 12.34 -2.12 -1.24
C GLN A 48 12.08 -2.11 -2.74
N HIS A 49 11.34 -1.11 -3.22
CA HIS A 49 11.15 -0.90 -4.65
C HIS A 49 12.29 -0.06 -5.22
N ARG A 50 12.96 -0.54 -6.27
CA ARG A 50 14.11 0.18 -6.86
C ARG A 50 13.76 1.49 -7.57
N GLY A 51 12.57 1.58 -8.15
CA GLY A 51 12.19 2.71 -9.00
C GLY A 51 10.71 3.07 -8.93
N VAL A 52 10.01 2.60 -7.90
CA VAL A 52 8.61 2.92 -7.66
C VAL A 52 8.53 3.57 -6.29
N GLU A 53 7.88 4.73 -6.25
CA GLU A 53 7.43 5.35 -5.01
C GLU A 53 6.01 4.90 -4.73
N GLU A 54 5.68 4.75 -3.46
CA GLU A 54 4.34 4.38 -3.04
C GLU A 54 3.67 5.54 -2.32
N LEU A 55 2.36 5.67 -2.53
CA LEU A 55 1.50 6.60 -1.81
C LEU A 55 0.36 5.80 -1.20
N TRP A 56 0.22 5.88 0.11
CA TRP A 56 -0.78 5.16 0.88
C TRP A 56 -1.70 6.16 1.55
N TYR A 57 -3.01 5.87 1.51
CA TYR A 57 -4.02 6.61 2.23
C TYR A 57 -4.89 5.63 3.01
N SER A 58 -4.93 5.81 4.32
CA SER A 58 -5.68 4.94 5.22
C SER A 58 -7.14 5.35 5.22
N ILE A 59 -8.02 4.47 4.74
CA ILE A 59 -9.46 4.74 4.64
C ILE A 59 -10.27 4.18 5.81
N SER A 60 -9.72 3.20 6.53
CA SER A 60 -10.36 2.53 7.66
C SER A 60 -9.33 1.75 8.49
N GLY A 61 -9.71 1.34 9.71
CA GLY A 61 -8.87 0.53 10.59
C GLY A 61 -7.74 1.30 11.27
N HIS A 62 -6.92 0.57 12.02
CA HIS A 62 -5.74 1.10 12.70
C HIS A 62 -4.58 0.12 12.55
N GLY A 63 -3.37 0.66 12.40
CA GLY A 63 -2.15 -0.13 12.30
C GLY A 63 -0.91 0.76 12.37
N GLU A 64 0.23 0.18 12.06
CA GLU A 64 1.51 0.88 12.04
C GLU A 64 2.24 0.58 10.73
N LEU A 65 2.86 1.60 10.15
CA LEU A 65 3.82 1.46 9.07
C LEU A 65 5.21 1.75 9.61
N TRP A 66 6.09 0.75 9.55
CA TRP A 66 7.52 1.00 9.67
C TRP A 66 8.09 1.30 8.28
N ARG A 67 8.97 2.30 8.19
CA ARG A 67 9.74 2.60 6.97
C ARG A 67 11.18 3.02 7.29
N SER A 68 12.10 2.81 6.35
CA SER A 68 13.51 3.19 6.47
C SER A 68 14.14 3.60 5.14
N ASP A 69 14.93 4.68 5.15
CA ASP A 69 15.77 5.10 4.02
C ASP A 69 17.25 4.68 4.17
N GLY A 70 17.56 3.88 5.19
CA GLY A 70 18.92 3.45 5.54
C GLY A 70 19.70 4.45 6.40
N MET A 71 19.20 5.68 6.56
CA MET A 71 19.73 6.69 7.48
C MET A 71 18.81 6.91 8.69
N ARG A 72 17.51 6.79 8.47
CA ARG A 72 16.47 6.96 9.47
C ARG A 72 15.42 5.87 9.35
N ASP A 73 15.02 5.37 10.51
CA ASP A 73 13.83 4.53 10.66
C ASP A 73 12.70 5.36 11.28
N GLU A 74 11.48 5.06 10.87
CA GLU A 74 10.27 5.70 11.38
C GLU A 74 9.13 4.70 11.49
N ILE A 75 8.35 4.82 12.56
CA ILE A 75 7.05 4.16 12.70
C ILE A 75 5.98 5.24 12.64
N VAL A 76 5.01 5.05 11.76
CA VAL A 76 3.87 5.95 11.56
C VAL A 76 2.59 5.20 11.95
N SER A 77 1.80 5.77 12.85
CA SER A 77 0.44 5.29 13.11
C SER A 77 -0.43 5.49 11.87
N LEU A 78 -0.99 4.41 11.35
CA LEU A 78 -1.98 4.44 10.29
C LEU A 78 -3.37 4.42 10.90
N GLU A 79 -4.15 5.46 10.61
CA GLU A 79 -5.56 5.59 11.01
C GLU A 79 -6.33 6.35 9.91
N PRO A 80 -7.68 6.33 9.92
CA PRO A 80 -8.46 6.89 8.82
C PRO A 80 -8.13 8.38 8.61
N GLY A 81 -7.75 8.73 7.39
CA GLY A 81 -7.34 10.10 7.03
C GLY A 81 -5.82 10.32 6.97
N VAL A 82 -5.01 9.37 7.43
CA VAL A 82 -3.54 9.46 7.33
C VAL A 82 -3.07 9.11 5.91
N ALA A 83 -2.29 10.00 5.31
CA ALA A 83 -1.58 9.78 4.06
C ALA A 83 -0.06 9.69 4.30
N VAL A 84 0.60 8.71 3.69
CA VAL A 84 2.05 8.51 3.78
C VAL A 84 2.63 8.17 2.42
N ASN A 85 3.89 8.54 2.20
CA ASN A 85 4.66 8.12 1.04
C ASN A 85 5.79 7.15 1.44
N ILE A 86 6.18 6.24 0.56
CA ILE A 86 7.39 5.44 0.71
C ILE A 86 8.25 5.76 -0.52
N PRO A 87 9.35 6.51 -0.36
CA PRO A 87 10.22 6.86 -1.49
C PRO A 87 10.81 5.62 -2.16
N ALA A 88 11.19 5.77 -3.44
CA ALA A 88 11.93 4.71 -4.12
C ALA A 88 13.24 4.43 -3.38
N ALA A 89 13.61 3.17 -3.33
CA ALA A 89 14.72 2.63 -2.54
C ALA A 89 14.57 2.76 -1.01
N ALA A 90 13.46 3.29 -0.47
CA ALA A 90 13.13 3.09 0.94
C ALA A 90 12.53 1.68 1.15
N ARG A 91 12.56 1.22 2.39
CA ARG A 91 11.94 -0.02 2.90
C ARG A 91 10.75 0.30 3.79
#